data_AF-A0A395IQX5-F1
#
_entry.id   AF-A0A395IQX5-F1
#
_cell.length_a   1.000
_cell.length_b   1.000
_cell.length_c   1.000
_cell.angle_alpha   90.00
_cell.angle_beta   90.00
_cell.angle_gamma   90.00
#
_symmetry.space_group_name_H-M   'P 1'
#
loop_
_entity.id
_entity.type
_entity.pdbx_description
1 polymer ?
#
loop_
_entity_poly.entity_id
_entity_poly.type
_entity_poly.pdbx_seq_one_letter_code
_entity_poly.pdbx_strand_id
1 'polypeptide(L)'
;MLWNGLSILRDRRLLFNSTPAKAHAQLHRLSSPSLSVFRKSVAGLALLVFTTAMSGGLVAGLDAGLIYNEFPRMGAGLTPPKSELFSVFYSRRPDHSDLWWRNMLENPSTVQLDHRILATTSFSAILALWAYSRFNPRVKAALPKTAAKGMMGVVHLLMVQVTLGISTLIYLVPTPLASAHQAGSLALLTGVMVLGSRVWVPKRTMAILKKKLAARSPRTSRIVHSAGHSAPLAAKTS
;
A
#
# COMPACT_ATOMS: atom_id res chain seq x y z
N MET A 1 12.44 -8.11 2.22
CA MET A 1 13.19 -7.59 3.39
C MET A 1 12.62 -6.28 3.95
N LEU A 2 12.28 -5.28 3.13
CA LEU A 2 11.76 -3.96 3.57
C LEU A 2 10.57 -4.04 4.55
N TRP A 3 9.54 -4.83 4.24
CA TRP A 3 8.35 -4.94 5.10
C TRP A 3 8.67 -5.44 6.51
N ASN A 4 9.60 -6.39 6.64
CA ASN A 4 10.01 -6.93 7.93
C ASN A 4 10.79 -5.88 8.74
N GLY A 5 11.67 -5.11 8.11
CA GLY A 5 12.33 -3.99 8.77
C GLY A 5 11.32 -2.97 9.30
N LEU A 6 10.34 -2.58 8.47
CA LEU A 6 9.28 -1.65 8.88
C LEU A 6 8.40 -2.22 10.00
N SER A 7 8.09 -3.53 9.97
CA SER A 7 7.28 -4.16 11.02
C SER A 7 8.01 -4.20 12.36
N ILE A 8 9.30 -4.56 12.38
CA ILE A 8 10.15 -4.56 13.58
C ILE A 8 10.24 -3.15 14.17
N LEU A 9 10.54 -2.14 13.35
CA LEU A 9 10.65 -0.75 13.81
C LEU A 9 9.32 -0.22 14.38
N ARG A 10 8.20 -0.57 13.75
CA ARG A 10 6.86 -0.21 14.24
C ARG A 10 6.55 -0.90 15.56
N ASP A 11 6.75 -2.20 15.65
CA ASP A 11 6.40 -2.99 16.84
C ASP A 11 7.27 -2.58 18.03
N ARG A 12 8.57 -2.31 17.79
CA ARG A 12 9.47 -1.73 18.80
C ARG A 12 8.94 -0.39 19.31
N ARG A 13 8.55 0.51 18.41
CA ARG A 13 8.01 1.82 18.77
C ARG A 13 6.73 1.70 19.60
N LEU A 14 5.82 0.80 19.24
CA LEU A 14 4.56 0.59 19.94
C LEU A 14 4.73 -0.06 21.33
N LEU A 15 5.68 -1.00 21.47
CA LEU A 15 5.86 -1.76 22.71
C LEU A 15 6.78 -1.10 23.73
N PHE A 16 7.78 -0.34 23.27
CA PHE A 16 8.83 0.20 24.12
C PHE A 16 8.90 1.74 24.12
N ASN A 17 8.55 2.40 23.03
CA ASN A 17 8.65 3.87 22.91
C ASN A 17 7.29 4.56 23.12
N SER A 18 6.28 3.86 23.60
CA SER A 18 4.94 4.38 23.84
C SER A 18 4.33 3.72 25.07
N THR A 19 3.54 4.46 25.85
CA THR A 19 2.77 3.87 26.95
C THR A 19 1.78 2.84 26.39
N PRO A 20 1.55 1.69 27.06
CA PRO A 20 0.64 0.66 26.57
C PRO A 20 -0.77 1.17 26.23
N ALA A 21 -1.29 2.13 27.01
CA ALA A 21 -2.59 2.75 26.77
C ALA A 21 -2.64 3.55 25.45
N LYS A 22 -1.66 4.45 25.22
CA LYS A 22 -1.54 5.21 23.96
C LYS A 22 -1.38 4.29 22.75
N ALA A 23 -0.52 3.28 22.85
CA ALA A 23 -0.27 2.32 21.77
C ALA A 23 -1.53 1.49 21.45
N HIS A 24 -2.25 1.02 22.47
CA HIS A 24 -3.50 0.29 22.30
C HIS A 24 -4.59 1.17 21.68
N ALA A 25 -4.76 2.41 22.16
CA ALA A 25 -5.73 3.35 21.60
C ALA A 25 -5.43 3.67 20.12
N GLN A 26 -4.15 3.82 19.75
CA GLN A 26 -3.75 4.02 18.35
C GLN A 26 -4.12 2.82 17.48
N LEU A 27 -3.79 1.60 17.91
CA LEU A 27 -4.13 0.40 17.15
C LEU A 27 -5.64 0.15 17.09
N HIS A 28 -6.37 0.46 18.16
CA HIS A 28 -7.83 0.37 18.20
C HIS A 28 -8.46 1.31 17.16
N ARG A 29 -7.99 2.56 17.09
CA ARG A 29 -8.40 3.53 16.07
C ARG A 29 -8.11 3.04 14.65
N LEU A 30 -6.95 2.45 14.41
CA LEU A 30 -6.58 1.85 13.12
C LEU A 30 -7.41 0.60 12.77
N SER A 31 -8.02 -0.04 13.75
CA SER A 31 -8.88 -1.22 13.57
C SER A 31 -10.32 -0.85 13.22
N SER A 32 -10.65 0.45 13.13
CA SER A 32 -12.01 0.89 12.80
C SER A 32 -12.47 0.34 11.44
N PRO A 33 -13.74 -0.08 11.32
CA PRO A 33 -14.30 -0.50 10.02
C PRO A 33 -14.19 0.58 8.95
N SER A 34 -14.26 1.86 9.35
CA SER A 34 -14.12 3.01 8.46
C SER A 34 -12.77 3.08 7.73
N LEU A 35 -11.71 2.47 8.27
CA LEU A 35 -10.39 2.41 7.63
C LEU A 35 -10.14 1.10 6.88
N SER A 36 -11.09 0.16 6.88
CA SER A 36 -10.92 -1.13 6.20
C SER A 36 -10.66 -0.96 4.71
N VAL A 37 -11.49 -0.16 4.03
CA VAL A 37 -11.35 0.13 2.60
C VAL A 37 -10.01 0.79 2.33
N PHE A 38 -9.67 1.87 3.05
CA PHE A 38 -8.39 2.56 2.89
C PHE A 38 -7.19 1.61 3.00
N ARG A 39 -7.15 0.75 4.03
CA ARG A 39 -6.05 -0.21 4.24
C ARG A 39 -5.93 -1.22 3.09
N LYS A 40 -7.06 -1.78 2.65
CA LYS A 40 -7.08 -2.73 1.52
C LYS A 40 -6.66 -2.04 0.23
N SER A 41 -7.11 -0.80 0.00
CA SER A 41 -6.69 0.00 -1.16
C SER A 41 -5.20 0.28 -1.15
N VAL A 42 -4.57 0.59 -0.01
CA VAL A 42 -3.10 0.75 0.07
C VAL A 42 -2.36 -0.53 -0.33
N ALA A 43 -2.85 -1.70 0.07
CA ALA A 43 -2.27 -2.97 -0.37
C ALA A 43 -2.47 -3.21 -1.88
N GLY A 44 -3.66 -2.89 -2.40
CA GLY A 44 -3.94 -2.94 -3.85
C GLY A 44 -3.05 -1.99 -4.65
N LEU A 45 -2.81 -0.78 -4.15
CA LEU A 45 -1.89 0.18 -4.76
C LEU A 45 -0.45 -0.34 -4.78
N ALA A 46 0.00 -1.02 -3.72
CA ALA A 46 1.35 -1.59 -3.71
C ALA A 46 1.53 -2.60 -4.84
N LEU A 47 0.54 -3.47 -5.06
CA LEU A 47 0.54 -4.42 -6.17
C LEU A 47 0.48 -3.71 -7.53
N LEU A 48 -0.44 -2.76 -7.69
CA LEU A 48 -0.61 -2.02 -8.95
C LEU A 48 0.66 -1.24 -9.33
N VAL A 49 1.27 -0.53 -8.39
CA VAL A 49 2.51 0.23 -8.61
C VAL A 49 3.68 -0.72 -8.92
N PHE A 50 3.77 -1.86 -8.23
CA PHE A 50 4.76 -2.89 -8.54
C PHE A 50 4.59 -3.41 -9.98
N THR A 51 3.38 -3.78 -10.39
CA THR A 51 3.09 -4.23 -11.75
C THR A 51 3.41 -3.16 -12.80
N THR A 52 3.08 -1.89 -12.50
CA THR A 52 3.41 -0.75 -13.38
C THR A 52 4.92 -0.59 -13.55
N ALA A 53 5.69 -0.72 -12.46
CA ALA A 53 7.15 -0.65 -12.50
C ALA A 53 7.75 -1.81 -13.32
N MET A 54 7.24 -3.03 -13.13
CA MET A 54 7.66 -4.19 -13.93
C MET A 54 7.36 -4.02 -15.42
N SER A 55 6.19 -3.52 -15.77
CA SER A 55 5.82 -3.18 -17.16
C SER A 55 6.74 -2.09 -17.73
N GLY A 56 7.15 -1.09 -16.94
CA GLY A 56 8.15 -0.10 -17.35
C GLY A 56 9.55 -0.71 -17.57
N GLY A 57 9.89 -1.75 -16.83
CA GLY A 57 11.09 -2.57 -17.09
C GLY A 57 11.05 -3.28 -18.44
N LEU A 58 9.89 -3.80 -18.85
CA LEU A 58 9.69 -4.39 -20.19
C LEU A 58 9.83 -3.34 -21.29
N VAL A 59 9.24 -2.14 -21.12
CA VAL A 59 9.39 -1.02 -22.07
C VAL A 59 10.86 -0.67 -22.27
N ALA A 60 11.64 -0.60 -21.19
CA ALA A 60 13.07 -0.32 -21.28
C ALA A 60 13.86 -1.47 -21.91
N GLY A 61 13.52 -2.73 -21.61
CA GLY A 61 14.22 -3.90 -22.15
C GLY A 61 13.98 -4.15 -23.64
N LEU A 62 12.87 -3.65 -24.20
CA LEU A 62 12.51 -3.76 -25.61
C LEU A 62 12.81 -2.48 -26.41
N ASP A 63 13.42 -1.47 -25.81
CA ASP A 63 13.56 -0.13 -26.37
C ASP A 63 12.23 0.48 -26.87
N ALA A 64 11.11 0.02 -26.32
CA ALA A 64 9.77 0.40 -26.75
C ALA A 64 9.44 1.87 -26.48
N GLY A 65 10.21 2.52 -25.59
CA GLY A 65 10.10 3.96 -25.31
C GLY A 65 10.42 4.86 -26.51
N LEU A 66 11.06 4.33 -27.57
CA LEU A 66 11.45 5.06 -28.78
C LEU A 66 10.42 4.99 -29.91
N ILE A 67 9.30 4.28 -29.72
CA ILE A 67 8.32 4.04 -30.79
C ILE A 67 7.29 5.16 -30.85
N TYR A 68 6.59 5.40 -29.75
CA TYR A 68 5.65 6.50 -29.60
C TYR A 68 6.15 7.46 -28.52
N ASN A 69 6.51 8.68 -28.90
CA ASN A 69 7.14 9.66 -28.02
C ASN A 69 6.21 10.82 -27.62
N GLU A 70 4.97 10.79 -28.10
CA GLU A 70 3.92 11.71 -27.69
C GLU A 70 3.15 11.18 -26.47
N PHE A 71 2.47 12.08 -25.75
CA PHE A 71 1.52 11.74 -24.71
C PHE A 71 0.37 12.76 -24.71
N PRO A 72 -0.91 12.36 -24.58
CA PRO A 72 -1.41 11.01 -24.26
C PRO A 72 -1.59 10.10 -25.48
N ARG A 73 -1.44 10.63 -26.70
CA ARG A 73 -1.61 9.87 -27.94
C ARG A 73 -0.43 8.94 -28.21
N MET A 74 -0.66 7.95 -29.08
CA MET A 74 0.32 7.05 -29.68
C MET A 74 0.08 7.12 -31.20
N GLY A 75 0.81 8.01 -31.87
CA GLY A 75 0.57 8.33 -33.27
C GLY A 75 -0.76 9.07 -33.48
N ALA A 76 -1.58 8.59 -34.42
CA ALA A 76 -2.85 9.22 -34.75
C ALA A 76 -3.95 9.06 -33.69
N GLY A 77 -3.83 8.08 -32.79
CA GLY A 77 -4.86 7.71 -31.81
C GLY A 77 -4.38 7.71 -30.36
N LEU A 78 -5.25 7.24 -29.44
CA LEU A 78 -4.84 6.95 -28.05
C LEU A 78 -4.12 5.61 -27.92
N THR A 79 -4.25 4.74 -28.94
CA THR A 79 -3.59 3.45 -29.04
C THR A 79 -2.98 3.30 -30.43
N PRO A 80 -1.94 2.46 -30.58
CA PRO A 80 -1.49 1.98 -31.87
C PRO A 80 -2.63 1.33 -32.68
N PRO A 81 -2.51 1.23 -34.00
CA PRO A 81 -3.42 0.47 -34.85
C PRO A 81 -3.58 -0.98 -34.37
N LYS A 82 -4.78 -1.56 -34.53
CA LYS A 82 -5.06 -2.95 -34.12
C LYS A 82 -4.11 -3.98 -34.76
N SER A 83 -3.65 -3.70 -35.98
CA SER A 83 -2.68 -4.53 -36.70
C SER A 83 -1.32 -4.59 -36.00
N GLU A 84 -0.92 -3.53 -35.31
CA GLU A 84 0.29 -3.53 -34.48
C GLU A 84 0.04 -4.24 -33.15
N LEU A 85 -1.12 -4.02 -32.52
CA LEU A 85 -1.38 -4.54 -31.16
C LEU A 85 -1.41 -6.07 -31.07
N PHE A 86 -1.91 -6.73 -32.12
CA PHE A 86 -2.11 -8.18 -32.18
C PHE A 86 -1.43 -8.78 -33.40
N SER A 87 -0.16 -8.45 -33.61
CA SER A 87 0.59 -8.94 -34.75
C SER A 87 0.89 -10.43 -34.61
N VAL A 88 0.56 -11.18 -35.67
CA VAL A 88 0.85 -12.63 -35.79
C VAL A 88 2.35 -12.89 -35.82
N PHE A 89 3.17 -11.89 -36.17
CA PHE A 89 4.63 -11.96 -36.14
C PHE A 89 5.19 -12.45 -34.80
N TYR A 90 4.56 -12.03 -33.69
CA TYR A 90 5.00 -12.43 -32.36
C TYR A 90 4.46 -13.80 -31.94
N SER A 91 3.47 -14.37 -32.64
CA SER A 91 2.95 -15.70 -32.33
C SER A 91 3.91 -16.78 -32.81
N ARG A 92 4.28 -17.72 -31.92
CA ARG A 92 5.20 -18.83 -32.25
C ARG A 92 4.46 -20.14 -32.46
N ARG A 93 3.19 -20.23 -32.08
CA ARG A 93 2.40 -21.45 -32.22
C ARG A 93 1.58 -21.43 -33.51
N PRO A 94 1.45 -22.57 -34.21
CA PRO A 94 0.60 -22.68 -35.41
C PRO A 94 -0.88 -22.37 -35.15
N ASP A 95 -1.35 -22.58 -33.92
CA ASP A 95 -2.74 -22.34 -33.51
C ASP A 95 -3.01 -20.93 -33.01
N HIS A 96 -1.98 -20.07 -32.98
CA HIS A 96 -2.04 -18.70 -32.45
C HIS A 96 -2.58 -18.57 -31.01
N SER A 97 -2.57 -19.65 -30.23
CA SER A 97 -3.00 -19.63 -28.82
C SER A 97 -2.14 -18.72 -27.94
N ASP A 98 -0.94 -18.34 -28.41
CA ASP A 98 0.01 -17.47 -27.74
C ASP A 98 -0.03 -16.00 -28.21
N LEU A 99 -0.92 -15.65 -29.15
CA LEU A 99 -0.97 -14.32 -29.76
C LEU A 99 -1.05 -13.19 -28.73
N TRP A 100 -1.93 -13.33 -27.74
CA TRP A 100 -2.22 -12.28 -26.77
C TRP A 100 -1.06 -12.03 -25.80
N TRP A 101 -0.65 -13.07 -25.06
CA TRP A 101 0.35 -12.90 -24.02
C TRP A 101 1.74 -12.56 -24.59
N ARG A 102 2.05 -13.03 -25.80
CA ARG A 102 3.30 -12.66 -26.48
C ARG A 102 3.31 -11.22 -26.92
N ASN A 103 2.23 -10.73 -27.53
CA ASN A 103 2.16 -9.31 -27.87
C ASN A 103 2.26 -8.44 -26.60
N MET A 104 1.61 -8.83 -25.50
CA MET A 104 1.72 -8.09 -24.22
C MET A 104 3.11 -8.06 -23.58
N LEU A 105 4.03 -8.97 -23.96
CA LEU A 105 5.36 -9.10 -23.33
C LEU A 105 6.54 -8.85 -24.28
N GLU A 106 6.34 -9.08 -25.57
CA GLU A 106 7.39 -9.11 -26.59
C GLU A 106 7.15 -8.07 -27.70
N ASN A 107 5.91 -7.60 -27.91
CA ASN A 107 5.62 -6.57 -28.90
C ASN A 107 5.84 -5.17 -28.31
N PRO A 108 6.83 -4.41 -28.79
CA PRO A 108 7.15 -3.10 -28.24
C PRO A 108 5.98 -2.10 -28.24
N SER A 109 5.17 -2.02 -29.29
CA SER A 109 4.00 -1.12 -29.36
C SER A 109 2.96 -1.47 -28.30
N THR A 110 2.68 -2.77 -28.12
CA THR A 110 1.70 -3.27 -27.13
C THR A 110 2.22 -3.11 -25.71
N VAL A 111 3.48 -3.46 -25.44
CA VAL A 111 4.13 -3.28 -24.13
C VAL A 111 4.13 -1.80 -23.72
N GLN A 112 4.39 -0.88 -24.67
CA GLN A 112 4.33 0.54 -24.40
C GLN A 112 2.91 1.02 -24.08
N LEU A 113 1.90 0.52 -24.78
CA LEU A 113 0.49 0.80 -24.47
C LEU A 113 0.10 0.28 -23.09
N ASP A 114 0.42 -0.98 -22.78
CA ASP A 114 0.14 -1.62 -21.49
C ASP A 114 0.73 -0.81 -20.34
N HIS A 115 1.98 -0.35 -20.50
CA HIS A 115 2.63 0.50 -19.52
C HIS A 115 1.88 1.84 -19.33
N ARG A 116 1.48 2.50 -20.42
CA ARG A 116 0.71 3.76 -20.36
C ARG A 116 -0.63 3.58 -19.66
N ILE A 117 -1.34 2.47 -19.91
CA ILE A 117 -2.60 2.13 -19.24
C ILE A 117 -2.36 1.89 -17.74
N LEU A 118 -1.33 1.11 -17.38
CA LEU A 118 -0.98 0.85 -15.98
C LEU A 118 -0.54 2.13 -15.25
N ALA A 119 0.22 3.00 -15.89
CA ALA A 119 0.67 4.28 -15.34
C ALA A 119 -0.50 5.25 -15.09
N THR A 120 -1.40 5.40 -16.07
CA THR A 120 -2.60 6.25 -15.92
C THR A 120 -3.60 5.69 -14.90
N THR A 121 -3.73 4.36 -14.82
CA THR A 121 -4.52 3.68 -13.78
C THR A 121 -3.92 3.90 -12.40
N SER A 122 -2.59 3.77 -12.26
CA SER A 122 -1.87 4.03 -10.99
C SER A 122 -2.04 5.47 -10.54
N PHE A 123 -1.87 6.44 -11.46
CA PHE A 123 -2.08 7.85 -11.18
C PHE A 123 -3.49 8.13 -10.65
N SER A 124 -4.50 7.63 -11.37
CA SER A 124 -5.90 7.82 -11.02
C SER A 124 -6.24 7.16 -9.68
N ALA A 125 -5.78 5.93 -9.45
CA ALA A 125 -6.04 5.20 -8.22
C ALA A 125 -5.39 5.85 -6.98
N ILE A 126 -4.16 6.35 -7.11
CA ILE A 126 -3.47 7.07 -6.03
C ILE A 126 -4.18 8.38 -5.70
N LEU A 127 -4.55 9.17 -6.71
CA LEU A 127 -5.29 10.43 -6.51
C LEU A 127 -6.69 10.18 -5.93
N ALA A 128 -7.39 9.14 -6.40
CA ALA A 128 -8.68 8.74 -5.86
C ALA A 128 -8.56 8.33 -4.39
N LEU A 129 -7.54 7.56 -4.02
CA LEU A 129 -7.32 7.17 -2.63
C LEU A 129 -6.95 8.37 -1.74
N TRP A 130 -6.13 9.28 -2.26
CA TRP A 130 -5.82 10.54 -1.59
C TRP A 130 -7.09 11.36 -1.34
N ALA A 131 -7.90 11.58 -2.38
CA ALA A 131 -9.16 12.31 -2.31
C ALA A 131 -10.12 11.63 -1.31
N TYR A 132 -10.26 10.31 -1.38
CA TYR A 132 -11.03 9.52 -0.42
C TYR A 132 -10.56 9.74 1.02
N SER A 133 -9.25 9.73 1.27
CA SER A 133 -8.68 9.96 2.60
C SER A 133 -8.89 11.38 3.13
N ARG A 134 -8.99 12.37 2.22
CA ARG A 134 -9.05 13.79 2.56
C ARG A 134 -10.48 14.32 2.68
N PHE A 135 -11.39 13.82 1.86
CA PHE A 135 -12.76 14.34 1.72
C PHE A 135 -13.81 13.46 2.39
N ASN A 136 -13.55 12.17 2.61
CA ASN A 136 -14.46 11.35 3.41
C ASN A 136 -14.31 11.68 4.92
N PRO A 137 -15.34 12.23 5.59
CA PRO A 137 -15.21 12.68 6.99
C PRO A 137 -14.88 11.54 7.95
N ARG A 138 -15.43 10.34 7.71
CA ARG A 138 -15.21 9.16 8.57
C ARG A 138 -13.77 8.65 8.48
N VAL A 139 -13.22 8.64 7.27
CA VAL A 139 -11.82 8.25 7.03
C VAL A 139 -10.88 9.31 7.58
N LYS A 140 -11.11 10.59 7.26
CA LYS A 140 -10.30 11.71 7.75
C LYS A 140 -10.24 11.76 9.27
N ALA A 141 -11.37 11.54 9.95
CA ALA A 141 -11.44 11.50 11.40
C ALA A 141 -10.72 10.27 11.98
N ALA A 142 -10.75 9.12 11.33
CA ALA A 142 -10.10 7.91 11.82
C ALA A 142 -8.60 7.84 11.49
N LEU A 143 -8.15 8.44 10.39
CA LEU A 143 -6.79 8.30 9.87
C LEU A 143 -5.76 9.05 10.74
N PRO A 144 -4.67 8.39 11.20
CA PRO A 144 -3.61 9.08 11.94
C PRO A 144 -2.89 10.14 11.10
N LYS A 145 -2.44 11.23 11.72
CA LYS A 145 -1.68 12.31 11.05
C LYS A 145 -0.46 11.79 10.26
N THR A 146 0.23 10.78 10.78
CA THR A 146 1.39 10.15 10.13
C THR A 146 1.01 9.40 8.85
N ALA A 147 -0.16 8.77 8.81
CA ALA A 147 -0.69 8.11 7.62
C ALA A 147 -1.17 9.14 6.59
N ALA A 148 -1.86 10.21 7.02
CA ALA A 148 -2.26 11.31 6.14
C ALA A 148 -1.04 11.99 5.47
N LYS A 149 0.02 12.28 6.24
CA LYS A 149 1.30 12.77 5.69
C LYS A 149 1.95 11.74 4.75
N GLY A 150 1.83 10.45 5.04
CA GLY A 150 2.32 9.38 4.17
C GLY A 150 1.59 9.34 2.83
N MET A 151 0.27 9.48 2.84
CA MET A 151 -0.55 9.56 1.63
C MET A 151 -0.16 10.78 0.79
N MET A 152 0.04 11.95 1.41
CA MET A 152 0.60 13.11 0.71
C MET A 152 1.98 12.84 0.11
N GLY A 153 2.87 12.17 0.84
CA GLY A 153 4.20 11.81 0.32
C GLY A 153 4.12 10.94 -0.93
N VAL A 154 3.19 9.96 -0.95
CA VAL A 154 2.93 9.14 -2.14
C VAL A 154 2.45 9.99 -3.32
N VAL A 155 1.59 11.00 -3.08
CA VAL A 155 1.14 11.92 -4.14
C VAL A 155 2.31 12.73 -4.72
N HIS A 156 3.22 13.24 -3.88
CA HIS A 156 4.40 13.97 -4.39
C HIS A 156 5.31 13.07 -5.24
N LEU A 157 5.58 11.85 -4.77
CA LEU A 157 6.37 10.87 -5.52
C LEU A 157 5.70 10.52 -6.85
N LEU A 158 4.37 10.37 -6.86
CA LEU A 158 3.61 10.14 -8.08
C LEU A 158 3.77 11.29 -9.09
N MET A 159 3.68 12.55 -8.64
CA MET A 159 3.83 13.70 -9.54
C MET A 159 5.22 13.73 -10.17
N VAL A 160 6.27 13.56 -9.35
CA VAL A 160 7.64 13.45 -9.86
C VAL A 160 7.76 12.31 -10.87
N GLN A 161 7.15 11.15 -10.57
CA GLN A 161 7.21 9.98 -11.44
C GLN A 161 6.56 10.21 -12.80
N VAL A 162 5.38 10.82 -12.82
CA VAL A 162 4.66 11.15 -14.06
C VAL A 162 5.45 12.18 -14.87
N THR A 163 5.97 13.22 -14.22
CA THR A 163 6.83 14.22 -14.89
C THR A 163 8.06 13.57 -15.52
N LEU A 164 8.75 12.68 -14.79
CA LEU A 164 9.91 11.95 -15.33
C LEU A 164 9.52 11.04 -16.49
N GLY A 165 8.38 10.34 -16.42
CA GLY A 165 7.92 9.43 -17.47
C GLY A 165 7.58 10.17 -18.76
N ILE A 166 6.82 11.26 -18.66
CA ILE A 166 6.50 12.12 -19.81
C ILE A 166 7.77 12.75 -20.38
N SER A 167 8.69 13.23 -19.53
CA SER A 167 9.97 13.79 -19.99
C SER A 167 10.82 12.74 -20.72
N THR A 168 10.82 11.49 -20.25
CA THR A 168 11.53 10.39 -20.90
C THR A 168 10.99 10.16 -22.31
N LEU A 169 9.68 10.26 -22.54
CA LEU A 169 9.10 10.17 -23.88
C LEU A 169 9.50 11.35 -24.76
N ILE A 170 9.28 12.59 -24.29
CA ILE A 170 9.47 13.81 -25.08
C ILE A 170 10.95 13.99 -25.50
N TYR A 171 11.89 13.60 -24.65
CA TYR A 171 13.32 13.74 -24.92
C TYR A 171 13.96 12.49 -25.54
N LEU A 172 13.18 11.55 -26.07
CA LEU A 172 13.67 10.33 -26.75
C LEU A 172 14.54 9.43 -25.85
N VAL A 173 14.06 9.17 -24.63
CA VAL A 173 14.61 8.20 -23.67
C VAL A 173 16.10 8.42 -23.34
N PRO A 174 16.53 9.64 -22.95
CA PRO A 174 17.93 9.84 -22.59
C PRO A 174 18.23 9.09 -21.29
N THR A 175 19.36 8.36 -21.26
CA THR A 175 19.71 7.43 -20.17
C THR A 175 19.58 8.02 -18.76
N PRO A 176 19.97 9.29 -18.49
CA PRO A 176 19.79 9.89 -17.17
C PRO A 176 18.31 10.03 -16.77
N LEU A 177 17.42 10.44 -17.68
CA LEU A 177 15.98 10.54 -17.39
C LEU A 177 15.35 9.18 -17.23
N ALA A 178 15.68 8.22 -18.11
CA ALA A 178 15.16 6.86 -18.03
C ALA A 178 15.56 6.20 -16.69
N SER A 179 16.82 6.37 -16.27
CA SER A 179 17.34 5.86 -15.00
C SER A 179 16.70 6.56 -13.80
N ALA A 180 16.53 7.89 -13.85
CA ALA A 180 15.81 8.65 -12.83
C ALA A 180 14.34 8.19 -12.71
N HIS A 181 13.68 7.92 -13.84
CA HIS A 181 12.32 7.39 -13.88
C HIS A 181 12.22 5.99 -13.25
N GLN A 182 13.17 5.10 -13.53
CA GLN A 182 13.24 3.77 -12.89
C GLN A 182 13.48 3.87 -11.38
N ALA A 183 14.40 4.73 -10.95
CA ALA A 183 14.64 5.00 -9.53
C ALA A 183 13.39 5.60 -8.85
N GLY A 184 12.67 6.49 -9.54
CA GLY A 184 11.42 7.07 -9.08
C GLY A 184 10.30 6.04 -8.91
N SER A 185 10.20 5.03 -9.80
CA SER A 185 9.26 3.90 -9.65
C SER A 185 9.51 3.16 -8.33
N LEU A 186 10.77 2.88 -8.01
CA LEU A 186 11.15 2.20 -6.77
C LEU A 186 10.88 3.07 -5.53
N ALA A 187 11.13 4.38 -5.63
CA ALA A 187 10.81 5.34 -4.57
C ALA A 187 9.30 5.41 -4.31
N LEU A 188 8.48 5.45 -5.37
CA LEU A 188 7.02 5.45 -5.27
C LEU A 188 6.51 4.17 -4.60
N LEU A 189 6.97 2.98 -5.07
CA LEU A 189 6.62 1.70 -4.47
C LEU A 189 7.00 1.65 -2.98
N THR A 190 8.19 2.14 -2.65
CA THR A 190 8.66 2.25 -1.26
C THR A 190 7.76 3.16 -0.44
N GLY A 191 7.35 4.31 -0.99
CA GLY A 191 6.41 5.24 -0.35
C GLY A 191 5.07 4.58 -0.03
N VAL A 192 4.51 3.81 -0.95
CA VAL A 192 3.26 3.05 -0.75
C VAL A 192 3.45 1.97 0.32
N MET A 193 4.56 1.24 0.32
CA MET A 193 4.88 0.25 1.34
C MET A 193 5.03 0.87 2.74
N VAL A 194 5.68 2.03 2.83
CA VAL A 194 5.79 2.81 4.07
C VAL A 194 4.41 3.28 4.54
N LEU A 195 3.55 3.76 3.64
CA LEU A 195 2.17 4.11 3.98
C LEU A 195 1.42 2.88 4.52
N GLY A 196 1.53 1.73 3.86
CA GLY A 196 0.94 0.46 4.31
C GLY A 196 1.38 0.08 5.72
N SER A 197 2.68 0.24 6.02
CA SER A 197 3.22 -0.05 7.36
C SER A 197 2.58 0.81 8.47
N ARG A 198 2.17 2.06 8.15
CA ARG A 198 1.58 3.03 9.09
C ARG A 198 0.10 2.78 9.38
N VAL A 199 -0.60 2.07 8.49
CA VAL A 199 -2.03 1.75 8.64
C VAL A 199 -2.30 0.27 8.93
N TRP A 200 -1.28 -0.57 8.84
CA TRP A 200 -1.36 -1.98 9.20
C TRP A 200 -1.55 -2.18 10.71
N VAL A 201 -2.41 -3.14 11.07
CA VAL A 201 -2.71 -3.50 12.46
C VAL A 201 -2.01 -4.81 12.82
N PRO A 202 -0.91 -4.79 13.60
CA PRO A 202 -0.23 -5.99 14.07
C PRO A 202 -1.04 -6.71 15.17
N LYS A 203 -1.74 -7.80 14.81
CA LYS A 203 -2.57 -8.61 15.73
C LYS A 203 -1.79 -9.09 16.97
N ARG A 204 -0.55 -9.54 16.79
CA ARG A 204 0.32 -10.02 17.90
C ARG A 204 0.64 -8.89 18.89
N THR A 205 1.10 -7.74 18.38
CA THR A 205 1.38 -6.54 19.19
C THR A 205 0.13 -6.07 19.94
N MET A 206 -1.04 -6.07 19.28
CA MET A 206 -2.31 -5.76 19.92
C MET A 206 -2.63 -6.68 21.12
N ALA A 207 -2.43 -7.99 20.95
CA ALA A 207 -2.66 -8.96 22.02
C ALA A 207 -1.71 -8.76 23.21
N ILE A 208 -0.43 -8.47 22.96
CA ILE A 208 0.56 -8.15 24.00
C ILE A 208 0.16 -6.89 24.77
N LEU A 209 -0.26 -5.83 24.07
CA LEU A 209 -0.70 -4.58 24.69
C LEU A 209 -1.94 -4.78 25.56
N LYS A 210 -2.92 -5.58 25.09
CA LYS A 210 -4.12 -5.93 25.88
C LYS A 210 -3.75 -6.65 27.18
N LYS A 211 -2.81 -7.62 27.13
CA LYS A 211 -2.30 -8.32 28.33
C LYS A 211 -1.61 -7.35 29.31
N LYS A 212 -0.75 -6.46 28.81
CA LYS A 212 -0.05 -5.45 29.64
C LYS A 212 -1.02 -4.47 30.32
N LEU A 213 -2.12 -4.12 29.67
CA LEU A 213 -3.17 -3.27 30.25
C LEU A 213 -3.96 -4.00 31.34
N ALA A 214 -4.36 -5.25 31.09
CA ALA A 214 -5.07 -6.07 32.07
C ALA A 214 -4.26 -6.31 33.35
N ALA A 215 -2.94 -6.51 33.22
CA ALA A 215 -2.04 -6.67 34.37
C ALA A 215 -1.82 -5.39 35.20
N ARG A 216 -2.16 -4.21 34.65
CA ARG A 216 -2.03 -2.91 35.33
C ARG A 216 -3.32 -2.42 35.99
N SER A 217 -4.48 -2.98 35.67
CA SER A 217 -5.70 -2.69 36.42
C SER A 217 -5.58 -3.33 37.81
N PRO A 218 -5.65 -2.57 38.91
CA PRO A 218 -5.64 -3.16 40.24
C PRO A 218 -6.82 -4.14 40.33
N ARG A 219 -6.52 -5.40 40.67
CA ARG A 219 -7.55 -6.31 41.17
C ARG A 219 -8.17 -5.61 42.38
N THR A 220 -9.41 -5.17 42.26
CA THR A 220 -10.20 -4.71 43.40
C THR A 220 -10.07 -5.79 44.47
N SER A 221 -9.46 -5.44 45.59
CA SER A 221 -9.16 -6.34 46.69
C SER A 221 -10.48 -6.92 47.19
N ARG A 222 -10.69 -8.21 46.92
CA ARG A 222 -11.75 -8.99 47.55
C ARG A 222 -11.29 -9.32 48.99
N ILE A 223 -11.20 -8.29 49.84
CA ILE A 223 -11.12 -8.47 51.29
C ILE A 223 -12.56 -8.66 51.75
N VAL A 224 -13.03 -9.91 51.72
CA VAL A 224 -14.16 -10.29 52.55
C VAL A 224 -13.55 -10.54 53.93
N HIS A 225 -13.87 -9.65 54.86
CA HIS A 225 -13.55 -9.80 56.27
C HIS A 225 -14.01 -11.18 56.76
N SER A 226 -13.05 -12.02 57.15
CA SER A 226 -13.27 -13.09 58.10
C SER A 226 -13.43 -12.43 59.48
N ALA A 227 -14.66 -12.05 59.82
CA ALA A 227 -15.11 -12.09 61.20
C ALA A 227 -15.57 -13.54 61.42
N GLY A 228 -15.20 -14.27 62.45
CA GLY A 228 -14.74 -13.90 63.77
C GLY A 228 -15.21 -15.07 64.62
N HIS A 229 -14.26 -15.83 65.15
CA HIS A 229 -14.47 -16.98 66.01
C HIS A 229 -15.24 -16.56 67.27
N SER A 230 -16.37 -17.22 67.56
CA SER A 230 -16.90 -17.37 68.92
C SER A 230 -18.06 -18.37 68.94
N ALA A 231 -17.74 -19.61 69.31
CA ALA A 231 -18.63 -20.46 70.12
C ALA A 231 -18.40 -20.05 71.60
N PRO A 232 -19.35 -20.20 72.55
CA PRO A 232 -19.83 -21.53 72.91
C PRO A 232 -21.26 -21.65 73.52
N LEU A 233 -21.61 -22.91 73.80
CA LEU A 233 -22.40 -23.41 74.93
C LEU A 233 -23.93 -23.52 74.83
N ALA A 234 -24.38 -24.65 75.36
CA ALA A 234 -25.68 -25.26 75.29
C ALA A 234 -26.53 -25.02 76.55
N ALA A 235 -27.85 -25.02 76.41
CA ALA A 235 -28.85 -25.44 77.41
C ALA A 235 -30.23 -25.48 76.71
N LYS A 236 -30.80 -26.67 76.46
CA LYS A 236 -31.80 -27.38 77.29
C LYS A 236 -33.20 -26.72 77.35
N THR A 237 -34.16 -27.42 76.73
CA THR A 237 -35.53 -27.74 77.19
C THR A 237 -36.37 -26.64 77.87
N SER A 238 -37.45 -26.20 77.22
CA SER A 238 -38.84 -26.67 77.44
C SER A 238 -39.80 -25.88 76.56
#